data_AF-A0AAV8ZTB8-F1
#
_entry.id   AF-A0AAV8ZTB8-F1
#
_cell.length_a   1.000
_cell.length_b   1.000
_cell.length_c   1.000
_cell.angle_alpha   90.00
_cell.angle_beta   90.00
_cell.angle_gamma   90.00
#
_symmetry.space_group_name_H-M   'P 1'
#
loop_
_entity.id
_entity.type
_entity.pdbx_description
1 polymer ?
#
loop_
_entity_poly.entity_id
_entity_poly.type
_entity_poly.pdbx_seq_one_letter_code
_entity_poly.pdbx_strand_id
1 'polypeptide(L)'
;MDQRGKHQKRPEKLSNDTLEKIKNHIATFKERGNHYSMKDSQKLYLPEELNVTKMFQTFKDLHPTCVVLYESYRAILNTNFNISFGYPRTDTCSACDEHLPKTKCLENQQVKSETDESKQVTSDEMKKLSILQKIHLAKAFYMNKKKI
;
A
#
# COMPACT_ATOMS: atom_id res chain seq x y z
N MET A 1 5.07 31.25 -46.83
CA MET A 1 5.24 29.83 -46.45
C MET A 1 5.49 29.77 -44.95
N ASP A 2 4.42 29.70 -44.15
CA ASP A 2 4.50 29.68 -42.68
C ASP A 2 5.02 28.34 -42.16
N GLN A 3 6.20 28.36 -41.54
CA GLN A 3 6.79 27.19 -40.86
C GLN A 3 6.57 27.27 -39.34
N ARG A 4 5.33 27.40 -38.88
CA ARG A 4 5.00 27.37 -37.45
C ARG A 4 4.44 25.99 -37.09
N GLY A 5 5.11 25.25 -36.21
CA GLY A 5 4.60 23.97 -35.68
C GLY A 5 5.56 22.80 -35.53
N LYS A 6 6.88 22.96 -35.73
CA LYS A 6 7.83 21.84 -35.50
C LYS A 6 8.21 21.74 -34.03
N HIS A 7 7.33 21.16 -33.21
CA HIS A 7 7.69 20.73 -31.86
C HIS A 7 8.59 19.48 -31.94
N GLN A 8 9.88 19.68 -32.19
CA GLN A 8 10.89 18.60 -32.16
C GLN A 8 11.39 18.33 -30.73
N LYS A 9 10.48 18.13 -29.79
CA LYS A 9 10.80 17.61 -28.45
C LYS A 9 9.95 16.39 -28.16
N ARG A 10 9.94 15.43 -29.08
CA ARG A 10 9.59 14.07 -28.69
C ARG A 10 10.77 13.58 -27.86
N PRO A 11 10.61 13.28 -26.56
CA PRO A 11 11.70 12.71 -25.79
C PRO A 11 12.20 11.48 -26.54
N GLU A 12 13.51 11.42 -26.74
CA GLU A 12 14.16 10.31 -27.43
C GLU A 12 13.65 9.01 -26.80
N LYS A 13 13.14 8.14 -27.66
CA LYS A 13 12.64 6.84 -27.23
C LYS A 13 13.84 6.14 -26.56
N LEU A 14 13.70 5.79 -25.27
CA LEU A 14 14.73 5.03 -24.57
C LEU A 14 15.13 3.82 -25.43
N SER A 15 16.42 3.51 -25.45
CA SER A 15 16.91 2.34 -26.19
C SER A 15 16.22 1.08 -25.68
N ASN A 16 15.91 0.16 -26.60
CA ASN A 16 15.20 -1.07 -26.24
C ASN A 16 15.96 -1.88 -25.17
N ASP A 17 17.29 -1.89 -25.22
CA ASP A 17 18.15 -2.51 -24.21
C ASP A 17 17.96 -1.90 -22.81
N THR A 18 17.88 -0.57 -22.71
CA THR A 18 17.64 0.10 -21.43
C THR A 18 16.22 -0.16 -20.91
N LEU A 19 15.24 -0.23 -21.80
CA LEU A 19 13.87 -0.59 -21.45
C LEU A 19 13.79 -2.01 -20.84
N GLU A 20 14.49 -2.97 -21.43
CA GLU A 20 14.53 -4.34 -20.92
C GLU A 20 15.22 -4.43 -19.55
N LYS A 21 16.35 -3.72 -19.37
CA LYS A 21 17.01 -3.62 -18.06
C LYS A 21 16.10 -3.07 -16.97
N ILE A 22 15.34 -2.01 -17.28
CA ILE A 22 14.36 -1.43 -16.34
C ILE A 22 13.26 -2.44 -16.01
N LYS A 23 12.70 -3.12 -17.02
CA LYS A 23 11.65 -4.13 -16.83
C LYS A 23 12.14 -5.29 -15.98
N ASN A 24 13.34 -5.80 -16.25
CA ASN A 24 13.96 -6.88 -15.50
C ASN A 24 14.21 -6.46 -14.05
N HIS A 25 14.72 -5.25 -13.82
CA HIS A 25 14.88 -4.71 -12.48
C HIS A 25 13.55 -4.60 -11.72
N ILE A 26 12.48 -4.11 -12.35
CA ILE A 26 11.15 -4.03 -11.70
C ILE A 26 10.58 -5.44 -11.45
N ALA A 27 10.84 -6.40 -12.34
CA ALA A 27 10.38 -7.78 -12.20
C ALA A 27 10.96 -8.48 -10.96
N THR A 28 12.18 -8.17 -10.53
CA THR A 28 12.76 -8.75 -9.29
C THR A 28 11.94 -8.41 -8.05
N PHE A 29 11.25 -7.26 -8.02
CA PHE A 29 10.33 -6.89 -6.94
C PHE A 29 8.98 -7.63 -7.02
N LYS A 30 8.62 -8.13 -8.21
CA LYS A 30 7.35 -8.84 -8.47
C LYS A 30 7.42 -10.33 -8.10
N GLU A 31 8.59 -10.94 -8.00
CA GLU A 31 8.76 -12.40 -7.84
C GLU A 31 8.21 -13.00 -6.53
N ARG A 32 7.59 -12.22 -5.65
CA ARG A 32 6.75 -12.75 -4.56
C ARG A 32 5.28 -12.93 -4.93
N GLY A 33 4.94 -13.01 -6.22
CA GLY A 33 3.60 -13.37 -6.69
C GLY A 33 3.40 -14.87 -6.75
N ASN A 34 2.29 -15.36 -6.20
CA ASN A 34 1.89 -16.78 -6.12
C ASN A 34 2.39 -17.62 -7.32
N HIS A 35 3.19 -18.64 -6.99
CA HIS A 35 3.65 -19.73 -7.86
C HIS A 35 2.52 -20.48 -8.61
N TYR A 36 1.26 -20.17 -8.32
CA TYR A 36 0.09 -20.67 -9.03
C TYR A 36 -0.69 -19.51 -9.64
N SER A 37 -0.53 -19.35 -10.96
CA SER A 37 -1.46 -18.74 -11.92
C SER A 37 -2.43 -17.66 -11.41
N MET A 38 -2.16 -16.39 -11.72
CA MET A 38 -3.25 -15.47 -12.06
C MET A 38 -2.88 -14.58 -13.24
N LYS A 39 -3.73 -14.68 -14.27
CA LYS A 39 -3.78 -13.86 -15.48
C LYS A 39 -4.01 -12.40 -15.10
N ASP A 40 -2.96 -11.58 -15.21
CA ASP A 40 -2.96 -10.14 -15.51
C ASP A 40 -3.75 -9.13 -14.63
N SER A 41 -4.55 -9.57 -13.66
CA SER A 41 -5.56 -8.69 -13.04
C SER A 41 -5.36 -8.38 -11.54
N GLN A 42 -4.41 -9.04 -10.87
CA GLN A 42 -4.15 -8.73 -9.45
C GLN A 42 -3.10 -7.64 -9.31
N LYS A 43 -3.55 -6.48 -8.82
CA LYS A 43 -2.71 -5.35 -8.42
C LYS A 43 -1.73 -5.78 -7.33
N LEU A 44 -0.44 -5.58 -7.57
CA LEU A 44 0.61 -5.97 -6.62
C LEU A 44 0.88 -4.84 -5.63
N TYR A 45 0.82 -5.15 -4.35
CA TYR A 45 1.06 -4.18 -3.27
C TYR A 45 2.45 -4.40 -2.67
N LEU A 46 3.32 -3.41 -2.83
CA LEU A 46 4.64 -3.37 -2.22
C LEU A 46 4.57 -2.70 -0.84
N PRO A 47 5.52 -2.97 0.08
CA PRO A 47 5.60 -2.32 1.38
C PRO A 47 5.64 -0.78 1.26
N GLU A 48 5.04 -0.07 2.22
CA GLU A 48 5.02 1.42 2.26
C GLU A 48 6.42 2.04 2.38
N GLU A 49 7.37 1.29 2.92
CA GLU A 49 8.77 1.71 3.05
C GLU A 49 9.46 1.80 1.68
N LEU A 50 9.00 1.03 0.70
CA LEU A 50 9.51 1.02 -0.66
C LEU A 50 8.77 2.08 -1.47
N ASN A 51 9.53 2.88 -2.21
CA ASN A 51 8.99 3.95 -3.04
C ASN A 51 9.62 3.90 -4.43
N VAL A 52 8.94 4.47 -5.43
CA VAL A 52 9.47 4.55 -6.81
C VAL A 52 10.87 5.19 -6.82
N THR A 53 11.10 6.20 -5.98
CA THR A 53 12.41 6.86 -5.85
C THR A 53 13.50 5.92 -5.36
N LYS A 54 13.22 5.11 -4.35
CA LYS A 54 14.17 4.12 -3.83
C LYS A 54 14.44 3.03 -4.88
N MET A 55 13.39 2.52 -5.54
CA MET A 55 13.55 1.57 -6.64
C MET A 55 14.43 2.16 -7.76
N PHE A 56 14.22 3.42 -8.13
CA PHE A 56 15.03 4.08 -9.15
C PHE A 56 16.49 4.27 -8.71
N GLN A 57 16.75 4.62 -7.45
CA GLN A 57 18.11 4.70 -6.89
C GLN A 57 18.80 3.34 -6.99
N THR A 58 18.15 2.26 -6.53
CA THR A 58 18.68 0.89 -6.65
C THR A 58 18.97 0.51 -8.10
N PHE A 59 18.12 0.91 -9.05
CA PHE A 59 18.37 0.70 -10.47
C PHE A 59 19.64 1.42 -10.96
N LYS A 60 19.85 2.68 -10.56
CA LYS A 60 21.04 3.45 -10.94
C LYS A 60 22.31 2.85 -10.32
N ASP A 61 22.22 2.32 -9.11
CA ASP A 61 23.34 1.67 -8.42
C ASP A 61 23.74 0.37 -9.13
N LEU A 62 22.76 -0.42 -9.61
CA LEU A 62 23.03 -1.63 -10.40
C LEU A 62 23.51 -1.34 -11.83
N HIS A 63 23.03 -0.26 -12.43
CA HIS A 63 23.30 0.09 -13.83
C HIS A 63 23.85 1.52 -13.96
N PRO A 64 25.07 1.80 -13.45
CA PRO A 64 25.64 3.15 -13.47
C PRO A 64 25.89 3.68 -14.88
N THR A 65 26.01 2.80 -15.87
CA THR A 65 26.21 3.15 -17.28
C THR A 65 24.92 3.57 -18.00
N CYS A 66 23.75 3.29 -17.41
CA CYS A 66 22.45 3.57 -18.03
C CYS A 66 21.95 4.96 -17.59
N VAL A 67 21.97 5.92 -18.52
CA VAL A 67 21.43 7.27 -18.27
C VAL A 67 19.91 7.24 -18.47
N VAL A 68 19.17 7.08 -17.38
CA VAL A 68 17.70 7.05 -17.37
C VAL A 68 17.17 8.19 -16.50
N LEU A 69 16.14 8.88 -16.99
CA LEU A 69 15.38 9.87 -16.24
C LEU A 69 14.39 9.19 -15.30
N TYR A 70 14.21 9.74 -14.10
CA TYR A 70 13.23 9.25 -13.13
C TYR A 70 11.82 9.16 -13.72
N GLU A 71 11.40 10.18 -14.47
CA GLU A 71 10.07 10.22 -15.11
C GLU A 71 9.87 9.05 -16.09
N SER A 72 10.90 8.71 -16.86
CA SER A 72 10.83 7.58 -17.79
C SER A 72 10.72 6.25 -17.03
N TYR A 73 11.51 6.08 -15.96
CA TYR A 73 11.43 4.90 -15.09
C TYR A 73 10.04 4.76 -14.46
N ARG A 74 9.50 5.86 -13.91
CA ARG A 74 8.16 5.91 -13.30
C ARG A 74 7.05 5.65 -14.32
N ALA A 75 7.18 6.18 -15.54
CA ALA A 75 6.23 5.91 -16.61
C ALA A 75 6.22 4.42 -16.97
N ILE A 76 7.39 3.80 -17.15
CA ILE A 76 7.51 2.37 -17.46
C ILE A 76 6.89 1.52 -16.36
N LEU A 77 7.16 1.85 -15.09
CA LEU A 77 6.56 1.20 -13.93
C LEU A 77 5.03 1.25 -14.02
N ASN A 78 4.44 2.44 -14.18
CA ASN A 78 2.99 2.61 -14.18
C ASN A 78 2.30 2.02 -15.43
N THR A 79 2.96 2.01 -16.59
CA THR A 79 2.34 1.51 -17.84
C THR A 79 2.50 0.01 -18.02
N ASN A 80 3.62 -0.58 -17.57
CA ASN A 80 3.90 -2.01 -17.75
C ASN A 80 3.56 -2.84 -16.51
N PHE A 81 3.43 -2.21 -15.33
CA PHE A 81 3.21 -2.92 -14.08
C PHE A 81 2.04 -2.32 -13.30
N ASN A 82 1.11 -3.18 -12.88
CA ASN A 82 0.00 -2.81 -12.01
C ASN A 82 0.43 -2.89 -10.53
N ILE A 83 1.37 -2.03 -10.14
CA ILE A 83 1.96 -2.00 -8.79
C ILE A 83 1.43 -0.80 -8.00
N SER A 84 1.21 -0.95 -6.71
CA SER A 84 1.03 0.16 -5.78
C SER A 84 1.82 -0.06 -4.50
N PHE A 85 2.08 1.05 -3.82
CA PHE A 85 2.79 1.07 -2.55
C PHE A 85 1.79 1.18 -1.42
N GLY A 86 2.01 0.38 -0.39
CA GLY A 86 1.11 0.25 0.75
C GLY A 86 -0.02 -0.72 0.53
N TYR A 87 -0.57 -1.22 1.62
CA TYR A 87 -1.72 -2.11 1.57
C TYR A 87 -2.97 -1.27 1.31
N PRO A 88 -3.97 -1.76 0.53
CA PRO A 88 -5.24 -1.08 0.45
C PRO A 88 -5.77 -0.91 1.88
N ARG A 89 -5.96 0.33 2.33
CA ARG A 89 -6.59 0.56 3.62
C ARG A 89 -7.96 -0.11 3.55
N THR A 90 -8.17 -1.15 4.36
CA THR A 90 -9.51 -1.67 4.55
C THR A 90 -10.28 -0.55 5.21
N ASP A 91 -11.27 0.01 4.52
CA ASP A 91 -12.19 0.96 5.11
C ASP A 91 -12.68 0.35 6.42
N THR A 92 -12.34 1.03 7.51
CA THR A 92 -12.72 0.60 8.83
C THR A 92 -14.22 0.86 8.91
N CYS A 93 -15.02 -0.15 9.28
CA CYS A 93 -16.46 0.06 9.29
C CYS A 93 -16.82 1.11 10.37
N SER A 94 -18.00 1.74 10.25
CA SER A 94 -18.43 2.77 11.21
C SER A 94 -18.38 2.30 12.67
N ALA A 95 -18.64 1.02 12.94
CA ALA A 95 -18.51 0.47 14.30
C ALA A 95 -17.06 0.45 14.78
N CYS A 96 -16.12 0.01 13.95
CA CYS A 96 -14.70 0.00 14.27
C CYS A 96 -14.15 1.43 14.46
N ASP A 97 -14.62 2.40 13.66
CA ASP A 97 -14.27 3.82 13.79
C ASP A 97 -14.76 4.44 15.10
N GLU A 98 -15.90 3.98 15.62
CA GLU A 98 -16.39 4.40 16.94
C GLU A 98 -15.64 3.72 18.10
N HIS A 99 -15.24 2.46 17.95
CA HIS A 99 -14.60 1.71 19.02
C HIS A 99 -13.16 2.19 19.28
N LEU A 100 -12.40 2.55 18.24
CA LEU A 100 -11.03 3.07 18.34
C LEU A 100 -10.87 4.27 19.30
N PRO A 101 -11.61 5.39 19.14
CA PRO A 101 -11.50 6.53 20.03
C PRO A 101 -12.03 6.22 21.44
N LYS A 102 -13.12 5.43 21.57
CA LYS A 102 -13.66 5.01 22.88
C LYS A 102 -12.63 4.23 23.69
N THR A 103 -11.92 3.30 23.06
CA THR A 103 -10.88 2.49 23.72
C THR A 103 -9.72 3.36 24.20
N LYS A 104 -9.24 4.27 23.34
CA LYS A 104 -8.17 5.24 23.69
C LYS A 104 -8.58 6.22 24.80
N CYS A 105 -9.84 6.64 24.84
CA CYS A 105 -10.35 7.50 25.90
C CYS A 105 -10.38 6.77 27.26
N LEU A 106 -10.86 5.52 27.27
CA LEU A 106 -10.94 4.70 28.48
C LEU A 106 -9.55 4.35 29.04
N GLU A 107 -8.59 4.03 28.17
CA GLU A 107 -7.20 3.77 28.55
C GLU A 107 -6.55 5.01 29.20
N ASN A 108 -6.81 6.21 28.65
CA ASN A 108 -6.37 7.46 29.26
C ASN A 108 -7.08 7.80 30.58
N GLN A 109 -8.33 7.38 30.77
CA GLN A 109 -9.07 7.58 32.02
C GLN A 109 -8.61 6.62 33.13
N GLN A 110 -8.18 5.41 32.77
CA GLN A 110 -7.56 4.49 33.73
C GLN A 110 -6.26 5.02 34.32
N VAL A 111 -5.45 5.71 33.51
CA VAL A 111 -4.19 6.32 33.97
C VAL A 111 -4.44 7.49 34.93
N LYS A 112 -5.61 8.13 34.89
CA LYS A 112 -5.93 9.35 35.66
C LYS A 112 -6.81 9.13 36.91
N SER A 113 -7.38 7.94 37.10
CA SER A 113 -8.27 7.69 38.25
C SER A 113 -7.48 7.18 39.47
N GLU A 114 -7.71 7.79 40.65
CA GLU A 114 -7.00 7.47 41.90
C GLU A 114 -7.75 6.41 42.76
N THR A 115 -9.03 6.17 42.50
CA THR A 115 -9.93 5.28 43.27
C THR A 115 -10.16 3.90 42.63
N ASP A 116 -10.20 2.85 43.46
CA ASP A 116 -10.24 1.43 43.04
C ASP A 116 -11.52 1.06 42.25
N GLU A 117 -12.70 1.53 42.68
CA GLU A 117 -13.97 1.26 42.00
C GLU A 117 -14.01 1.83 40.57
N SER A 118 -13.47 3.02 40.36
CA SER A 118 -13.45 3.69 39.04
C SER A 118 -12.52 2.96 38.05
N LYS A 119 -11.46 2.32 38.55
CA LYS A 119 -10.56 1.47 37.76
C LYS A 119 -11.24 0.16 37.38
N GLN A 120 -12.04 -0.41 38.28
CA GLN A 120 -12.76 -1.65 38.03
C GLN A 120 -13.84 -1.47 36.96
N VAL A 121 -14.65 -0.41 37.06
CA VAL A 121 -15.68 -0.04 36.07
C VAL A 121 -15.07 0.21 34.68
N THR A 122 -14.00 1.01 34.59
CA THR A 122 -13.31 1.24 33.31
C THR A 122 -12.71 -0.04 32.74
N SER A 123 -12.21 -0.95 33.58
CA SER A 123 -11.69 -2.24 33.14
C SER A 123 -12.75 -3.15 32.54
N ASP A 124 -13.96 -3.14 33.11
CA ASP A 124 -15.07 -3.98 32.67
C ASP A 124 -15.68 -3.43 31.37
N GLU A 125 -15.76 -2.12 31.22
CA GLU A 125 -16.13 -1.47 29.95
C GLU A 125 -15.14 -1.80 28.83
N MET A 126 -13.83 -1.78 29.11
CA MET A 126 -12.82 -2.18 28.12
C MET A 126 -12.94 -3.66 27.72
N LYS A 127 -13.17 -4.56 28.69
CA LYS A 127 -13.40 -5.99 28.38
C LYS A 127 -14.63 -6.15 27.50
N LYS A 128 -15.73 -5.47 27.81
CA LYS A 128 -16.97 -5.50 27.04
C LYS A 128 -16.77 -5.01 25.60
N LEU A 129 -16.10 -3.87 25.42
CA LEU A 129 -15.75 -3.35 24.10
C LEU A 129 -14.86 -4.31 23.30
N SER A 130 -13.88 -4.95 23.96
CA SER A 130 -13.01 -5.94 23.31
C SER A 130 -13.79 -7.15 22.79
N ILE A 131 -14.78 -7.64 23.55
CA ILE A 131 -15.62 -8.76 23.17
C ILE A 131 -16.51 -8.38 22.00
N LEU A 132 -17.14 -7.19 22.05
CA LEU A 132 -17.97 -6.68 20.97
C LEU A 132 -17.17 -6.54 19.66
N GLN A 133 -15.93 -6.03 19.73
CA GLN A 133 -15.04 -5.93 18.57
C GLN A 133 -14.71 -7.30 17.99
N LYS A 134 -14.41 -8.30 18.82
CA LYS A 134 -14.16 -9.69 18.37
C LYS A 134 -15.37 -10.29 17.66
N ILE A 135 -16.57 -10.08 18.21
CA ILE A 135 -17.82 -10.54 17.59
C ILE A 135 -18.06 -9.83 16.25
N HIS A 136 -17.84 -8.52 16.19
CA HIS A 136 -17.97 -7.73 14.97
C HIS A 136 -17.06 -8.26 13.85
N LEU A 137 -15.77 -8.46 14.15
CA LEU A 137 -14.79 -8.99 13.21
C LEU A 137 -15.14 -10.42 12.76
N ALA A 138 -15.60 -11.28 13.68
CA ALA A 138 -16.05 -12.62 13.35
C ALA A 138 -17.26 -12.60 12.41
N LYS A 139 -18.27 -11.75 12.67
CA LYS A 139 -19.43 -11.60 11.77
C LYS A 139 -19.04 -11.13 10.38
N ALA A 140 -18.13 -10.15 10.28
CA ALA A 140 -17.61 -9.67 9.00
C ALA A 140 -16.93 -10.81 8.21
N PHE A 141 -16.15 -11.65 8.89
CA PHE A 141 -15.53 -12.84 8.29
C PHE A 141 -16.57 -13.81 7.70
N TYR A 142 -17.64 -14.15 8.43
CA TYR A 142 -18.68 -15.05 7.95
C TYR A 142 -19.53 -14.45 6.81
N MET A 143 -19.80 -13.14 6.84
CA MET A 143 -20.56 -12.46 5.78
C MET A 143 -19.79 -12.38 4.47
N ASN A 144 -18.47 -12.22 4.52
CA ASN A 144 -17.62 -12.21 3.33
C ASN A 144 -17.47 -13.60 2.69
N LYS A 145 -17.53 -14.67 3.49
CA LYS A 145 -17.45 -16.06 3.01
C LYS A 145 -18.70 -16.56 2.27
N LYS A 146 -19.84 -15.89 2.45
CA LYS A 146 -21.12 -16.22 1.78
C LYS A 146 -21.28 -15.59 0.39
N LYS A 147 -20.35 -14.72 -0.02
CA LYS A 147 -20.35 -14.02 -1.32
C LYS A 147 -19.42 -14.66 -2.36
N ILE A 148 -18.82 -15.81 -2.05
CA ILE A 148 -18.03 -16.67 -2.96
C ILE A 148 -18.88 -17.92 -3.20
#